data_AF-E1R8A6-F1
#
_entry.id   AF-E1R8A6-F1
#
_cell.length_a   1.000
_cell.length_b   1.000
_cell.length_c   1.000
_cell.angle_alpha   90.00
_cell.angle_beta   90.00
_cell.angle_gamma   90.00
#
_symmetry.space_group_name_H-M   'P 1'
#
loop_
_entity.id
_entity.type
_entity.pdbx_description
1 polymer ?
#
loop_
_entity_poly.entity_id
_entity_poly.type
_entity_poly.pdbx_seq_one_letter_code
_entity_poly.pdbx_strand_id
1 'polypeptide(L)'
;MDTINSLHDTFVQKLPDTIPADLLFKACSQSFLGKELETICGELVDTLNADCSKKDYHLWDYDHLEFIIEQARRFHLFLPKNFVNGLPQQFVLRIEADHLYTPECRN
;
A
#
# COMPACT_ATOMS: atom_id res chain seq x y z
N MET A 1 25.92 5.84 5.60
CA MET A 1 25.49 5.65 4.21
C MET A 1 24.58 4.44 4.17
N ASP A 2 23.57 4.42 5.05
CA ASP A 2 22.26 5.08 4.97
C ASP A 2 21.25 4.09 4.43
N THR A 3 20.97 3.09 5.27
CA THR A 3 19.98 2.03 5.04
C THR A 3 18.63 2.62 4.64
N ILE A 4 18.30 3.80 5.16
CA ILE A 4 17.09 4.56 4.82
C ILE A 4 17.13 5.08 3.38
N ASN A 5 18.26 5.63 2.92
CA ASN A 5 18.39 6.08 1.52
C ASN A 5 18.35 4.88 0.56
N SER A 6 18.97 3.76 0.92
CA SER A 6 18.89 2.53 0.12
C SER A 6 17.46 1.95 0.07
N LEU A 7 16.71 2.05 1.17
CA LEU A 7 15.30 1.64 1.22
C LEU A 7 14.44 2.55 0.37
N HIS A 8 14.64 3.87 0.48
CA HIS A 8 13.98 4.88 -0.34
C HIS A 8 14.16 4.59 -1.84
N ASP A 9 15.40 4.43 -2.29
CA ASP A 9 15.69 4.20 -3.70
C ASP A 9 15.05 2.90 -4.21
N THR A 10 15.08 1.85 -3.38
CA THR A 10 14.43 0.57 -3.71
C THR A 10 12.91 0.71 -3.79
N PHE A 11 12.30 1.48 -2.88
CA PHE A 11 10.86 1.73 -2.85
C PHE A 11 10.41 2.50 -4.09
N VAL A 12 11.11 3.59 -4.43
CA VAL A 12 10.82 4.41 -5.60
C VAL A 12 10.96 3.59 -6.88
N GLN A 13 12.01 2.80 -7.03
CA GLN A 13 12.23 1.96 -8.22
C GLN A 13 11.17 0.87 -8.44
N LYS A 14 10.50 0.43 -7.37
CA LYS A 14 9.49 -0.63 -7.45
C LYS A 14 8.09 -0.12 -7.75
N LEU A 15 7.85 1.19 -7.70
CA LEU A 15 6.53 1.76 -7.96
C LEU A 15 6.42 2.31 -9.39
N PRO A 16 5.23 2.28 -10.01
CA PRO A 16 5.00 2.94 -11.29
C PRO A 16 5.22 4.45 -11.19
N ASP A 17 5.74 5.08 -12.26
CA ASP A 17 6.00 6.53 -12.33
C ASP A 17 4.75 7.40 -12.08
N THR A 18 3.55 6.83 -12.24
CA THR A 18 2.28 7.50 -11.97
C THR A 18 1.98 7.66 -10.48
N ILE A 19 2.73 6.96 -9.62
CA ILE A 19 2.58 6.98 -8.17
C ILE A 19 3.57 7.98 -7.57
N PRO A 20 3.14 8.87 -6.66
CA PRO A 20 4.04 9.82 -6.00
C PRO A 20 4.91 9.14 -4.93
N ALA A 21 5.87 8.32 -5.37
CA ALA A 21 6.65 7.43 -4.51
C ALA A 21 7.43 8.17 -3.41
N ASP A 22 8.07 9.31 -3.71
CA ASP A 22 8.78 10.11 -2.70
C ASP A 22 7.84 10.59 -1.58
N LEU A 23 6.61 10.99 -1.93
CA LEU A 23 5.63 11.45 -0.95
C LEU A 23 5.09 10.30 -0.09
N LEU A 24 4.89 9.13 -0.69
CA LEU A 24 4.50 7.92 0.03
C LEU A 24 5.61 7.47 0.99
N PHE A 25 6.85 7.40 0.52
CA PHE A 25 7.98 7.02 1.37
C PHE A 25 8.12 7.99 2.55
N LYS A 26 7.98 9.29 2.28
CA LYS A 26 7.98 10.30 3.34
C LYS A 26 6.89 10.02 4.37
N ALA A 27 5.67 9.72 3.95
CA ALA A 27 4.59 9.36 4.85
C ALA A 27 4.93 8.12 5.69
N CYS A 28 5.48 7.07 5.08
CA CYS A 28 5.93 5.87 5.80
C CYS A 28 6.98 6.22 6.86
N SER A 29 8.02 6.97 6.48
CA SER A 29 9.13 7.34 7.38
C SER A 29 8.72 8.28 8.53
N GLN A 30 7.57 8.96 8.40
CA GLN A 30 7.01 9.80 9.46
C GLN A 30 6.18 9.00 10.47
N SER A 31 5.59 7.88 10.03
CA SER A 31 4.71 7.05 10.86
C SER A 31 5.40 5.82 11.45
N PHE A 32 6.41 5.28 10.78
CA PHE A 32 7.07 4.02 11.13
C PHE A 32 8.59 4.15 11.11
N LEU A 33 9.28 3.32 11.90
CA LEU A 33 10.73 3.37 12.07
C LEU A 33 11.37 1.98 12.02
N GLY A 34 12.65 1.94 11.67
CA GLY A 34 13.44 0.71 11.68
C GLY A 34 12.86 -0.38 10.77
N LYS A 35 12.69 -1.59 11.30
CA LYS A 35 12.16 -2.73 10.53
C LYS A 35 10.71 -2.57 10.11
N GLU A 36 9.92 -1.85 10.90
CA GLU A 36 8.50 -1.62 10.61
C GLU A 36 8.34 -0.74 9.37
N LEU A 37 9.21 0.27 9.22
CA LEU A 37 9.31 1.09 8.01
C LEU A 37 9.62 0.23 6.77
N GLU A 38 10.53 -0.73 6.88
CA GLU A 38 10.85 -1.64 5.78
C GLU A 38 9.63 -2.50 5.39
N THR A 39 8.91 -3.02 6.40
CA THR A 39 7.70 -3.83 6.20
C THR A 39 6.59 -3.03 5.50
N ILE A 40 6.22 -1.85 6.01
CA ILE A 40 5.12 -1.06 5.43
C ILE A 40 5.45 -0.58 4.01
N CYS A 41 6.72 -0.26 3.73
CA CYS A 41 7.15 0.06 2.37
C CYS A 41 6.97 -1.14 1.43
N GLY A 42 7.32 -2.35 1.89
CA GLY A 42 7.11 -3.58 1.14
C GLY A 42 5.63 -3.86 0.88
N GLU A 43 4.80 -3.73 1.90
CA GLU A 43 3.35 -3.95 1.83
C GLU A 43 2.64 -2.95 0.90
N LEU A 44 3.06 -1.68 0.89
CA LEU A 44 2.57 -0.68 -0.07
C LEU A 44 2.95 -1.04 -1.51
N VAL A 45 4.22 -1.35 -1.76
CA VAL A 45 4.69 -1.79 -3.08
C VAL A 45 3.88 -2.99 -3.55
N ASP A 46 3.73 -3.97 -2.66
CA ASP A 46 2.99 -5.18 -2.90
C ASP A 46 1.52 -4.91 -3.22
N THR A 47 0.88 -3.98 -2.52
CA THR A 47 -0.53 -3.62 -2.72
C THR A 47 -0.74 -2.85 -4.02
N LEU A 48 0.15 -1.89 -4.31
CA LEU A 48 0.04 -1.02 -5.48
C LEU A 48 0.44 -1.72 -6.79
N ASN A 49 1.29 -2.75 -6.70
CA ASN A 49 1.66 -3.60 -7.83
C ASN A 49 0.87 -4.92 -7.88
N ALA A 50 -0.03 -5.19 -6.92
CA ALA A 50 -0.70 -6.47 -6.85
C ALA A 50 -1.57 -6.73 -8.08
N ASP A 51 -1.38 -7.91 -8.67
CA ASP A 51 -2.39 -8.55 -9.50
C ASP A 51 -3.51 -9.15 -8.61
N CYS A 52 -4.66 -9.44 -9.22
CA CYS A 52 -5.86 -10.02 -8.58
C CYS A 52 -5.64 -11.32 -7.79
N SER A 53 -4.45 -11.92 -7.83
CA SER A 53 -4.12 -13.21 -7.24
C SER A 53 -3.76 -13.16 -5.74
N LYS A 54 -3.39 -12.00 -5.19
CA LYS A 54 -2.96 -11.88 -3.79
C LYS A 54 -4.14 -11.90 -2.82
N LYS A 55 -4.22 -12.86 -1.89
CA LYS A 55 -5.43 -13.10 -1.07
C LYS A 55 -5.24 -12.92 0.44
N ASP A 56 -4.03 -12.62 0.88
CA ASP A 56 -3.64 -12.75 2.29
C ASP A 56 -3.49 -11.41 3.03
N TYR A 57 -4.07 -10.31 2.51
CA TYR A 57 -4.02 -8.99 3.14
C TYR A 57 -4.60 -8.97 4.56
N HIS A 58 -5.60 -9.81 4.82
CA HIS A 58 -6.22 -9.95 6.13
C HIS A 58 -5.29 -10.52 7.22
N LEU A 59 -4.09 -10.99 6.85
CA LEU A 59 -3.06 -11.47 7.79
C LEU A 59 -2.05 -10.38 8.16
N TRP A 60 -2.12 -9.20 7.53
CA TRP A 60 -1.20 -8.08 7.81
C TRP A 60 -1.59 -7.36 9.09
N ASP A 61 -0.66 -6.56 9.59
CA ASP A 61 -0.90 -5.73 10.76
C ASP A 61 -2.05 -4.74 10.50
N TYR A 62 -2.94 -4.57 11.48
CA TYR A 62 -4.09 -3.69 11.34
C TYR A 62 -3.69 -2.22 11.16
N ASP A 63 -2.63 -1.78 11.82
CA ASP A 63 -2.13 -0.41 11.72
C ASP A 63 -1.55 -0.16 10.32
N HIS A 64 -0.92 -1.18 9.73
CA HIS A 64 -0.44 -1.13 8.36
C HIS A 64 -1.58 -1.05 7.34
N LEU A 65 -2.59 -1.91 7.50
CA LEU A 65 -3.78 -1.91 6.64
C LEU A 65 -4.51 -0.58 6.70
N GLU A 66 -4.68 -0.01 7.90
CA GLU A 66 -5.24 1.32 8.09
C GLU A 66 -4.42 2.37 7.34
N PHE A 67 -3.11 2.37 7.54
CA PHE A 67 -2.20 3.32 6.92
C PHE A 67 -2.27 3.26 5.38
N ILE A 68 -2.27 2.06 4.81
CA ILE A 68 -2.36 1.84 3.36
C ILE A 68 -3.68 2.41 2.82
N ILE A 69 -4.81 2.16 3.49
CA ILE A 69 -6.12 2.69 3.11
C ILE A 69 -6.09 4.23 3.16
N GLU A 70 -5.50 4.81 4.19
CA GLU A 70 -5.40 6.26 4.32
C GLU A 70 -4.54 6.89 3.24
N GLN A 71 -3.38 6.31 2.91
CA GLN A 71 -2.55 6.81 1.83
C GLN A 71 -3.23 6.64 0.47
N ALA A 72 -3.90 5.52 0.24
CA ALA A 72 -4.66 5.31 -0.99
C ALA A 72 -5.75 6.38 -1.16
N ARG A 73 -6.52 6.69 -0.11
CA ARG A 73 -7.50 7.77 -0.14
C ARG A 73 -6.85 9.14 -0.38
N ARG A 74 -5.76 9.43 0.33
CA ARG A 74 -5.05 10.72 0.26
C ARG A 74 -4.47 11.00 -1.12
N PHE A 75 -3.93 9.98 -1.77
CA PHE A 75 -3.27 10.09 -3.07
C PHE A 75 -4.16 9.61 -4.23
N HIS A 76 -5.44 9.31 -3.97
CA HIS A 76 -6.38 8.75 -4.94
C HIS A 76 -5.85 7.50 -5.65
N LEU A 77 -5.14 6.64 -4.90
CA LEU A 77 -4.61 5.39 -5.41
C LEU A 77 -5.70 4.33 -5.42
N PHE A 78 -5.60 3.45 -6.39
CA PHE A 78 -6.49 2.32 -6.51
C PHE A 78 -5.97 1.14 -5.70
N LEU A 79 -6.83 0.59 -4.85
CA LEU A 79 -6.57 -0.66 -4.14
C LEU A 79 -7.21 -1.82 -4.89
N PRO A 80 -6.59 -3.01 -4.89
CA PRO A 80 -7.16 -4.16 -5.56
C PRO A 80 -8.39 -4.65 -4.76
N LYS A 81 -9.45 -5.11 -5.44
CA LYS A 81 -10.70 -5.54 -4.78
C LYS A 81 -10.51 -6.65 -3.73
N ASN A 82 -9.50 -7.48 -3.90
CA ASN A 82 -9.15 -8.52 -2.92
C ASN A 82 -8.51 -7.97 -1.64
N PHE A 83 -8.08 -6.70 -1.61
CA PHE A 83 -7.56 -6.03 -0.43
C PHE A 83 -8.59 -6.01 0.70
N VAL A 84 -9.87 -5.81 0.37
CA VAL A 84 -10.96 -5.81 1.36
C VAL A 84 -11.46 -7.20 1.72
N ASN A 85 -11.00 -8.25 1.04
CA ASN A 85 -11.45 -9.61 1.33
C ASN A 85 -10.90 -10.07 2.67
N GLY A 86 -11.81 -10.37 3.61
CA GLY A 86 -11.44 -10.80 4.96
C GLY A 86 -11.09 -9.67 5.91
N LEU A 87 -11.13 -8.40 5.48
CA LEU A 87 -11.02 -7.27 6.39
C LEU A 87 -12.31 -7.06 7.18
N PRO A 88 -12.22 -6.59 8.44
CA PRO A 88 -13.39 -6.15 9.20
C PRO A 88 -14.17 -5.06 8.45
N GLN A 89 -15.51 -5.09 8.56
CA GLN A 89 -16.41 -4.19 7.84
C GLN A 89 -16.09 -2.70 8.02
N GLN A 90 -15.54 -2.30 9.16
CA GLN A 90 -15.11 -0.93 9.43
C GLN A 90 -14.01 -0.41 8.49
N PHE A 91 -13.11 -1.29 8.00
CA PHE A 91 -12.09 -0.93 7.03
C PHE A 91 -12.67 -0.78 5.63
N VAL A 92 -13.60 -1.68 5.28
CA VAL A 92 -14.32 -1.63 4.01
C VAL A 92 -15.09 -0.32 3.86
N LEU A 93 -15.72 0.16 4.94
CA LEU A 93 -16.46 1.43 4.94
C LEU A 93 -15.56 2.67 4.76
N ARG A 94 -14.25 2.57 5.06
CA ARG A 94 -13.31 3.69 4.89
C ARG A 94 -12.76 3.82 3.47
N ILE A 95 -12.97 2.80 2.64
CA ILE A 95 -12.59 2.82 1.23
C ILE A 95 -13.84 3.23 0.45
N GLU A 96 -13.80 4.39 -0.21
CA GLU A 96 -14.90 4.79 -1.09
C GLU A 96 -14.96 3.81 -2.27
N ALA A 97 -16.15 3.43 -2.71
CA ALA A 97 -16.33 2.42 -3.76
C ALA A 97 -15.58 2.78 -5.06
N ASP A 98 -15.35 4.08 -5.30
CA ASP A 98 -14.60 4.62 -6.43
C ASP A 98 -13.07 4.43 -6.35
N HIS A 99 -12.52 4.11 -5.17
CA HIS A 99 -11.08 3.81 -4.98
C HIS A 99 -10.75 2.32 -5.07
N LEU A 100 -11.76 1.45 -5.16
CA LEU A 100 -11.58 0.04 -5.45
C LEU A 100 -11.51 -0.15 -6.97
N TYR A 101 -10.31 -0.34 -7.50
CA TYR A 101 -10.19 -0.66 -8.92
C TYR A 101 -10.66 -2.07 -9.18
N THR A 102 -11.39 -2.24 -10.28
CA THR A 102 -11.61 -3.55 -10.89
C THR A 102 -10.48 -3.72 -11.87
N PRO A 103 -9.44 -4.53 -11.59
CA PRO A 103 -8.57 -4.93 -12.68
C PRO A 103 -9.47 -5.77 -13.58
N GLU A 104 -9.68 -5.29 -14.80
CA GLU A 104 -9.73 -6.24 -15.89
C GLU A 104 -8.43 -7.03 -15.76
N CYS A 105 -8.50 -8.23 -15.19
CA CYS A 105 -7.38 -9.14 -15.12
C CYS A 105 -6.78 -9.16 -16.52
N ARG A 106 -5.60 -8.56 -16.71
CA ARG A 106 -4.89 -8.69 -17.97
C ARG A 106 -4.49 -10.16 -18.05
N ASN A 107 -5.22 -10.91 -18.88
CA ASN A 107 -4.83 -12.25 -19.33
C ASN A 107 -3.46 -12.19 -20.01
#